data_AF-A0A9D7T2U0-F1
#
_entry.id   AF-A0A9D7T2U0-F1
#
_cell.length_a   1.000
_cell.length_b   1.000
_cell.length_c   1.000
_cell.angle_alpha   90.00
_cell.angle_beta   90.00
_cell.angle_gamma   90.00
#
_symmetry.space_group_name_H-M   'P 1'
#
loop_
_entity.id
_entity.type
_entity.pdbx_description
1 polymer ?
#
loop_
_entity_poly.entity_id
_entity_poly.type
_entity_poly.pdbx_seq_one_letter_code
_entity_poly.pdbx_strand_id
1 'polypeptide(L)' 'MGAIVIKADNRSRKILKELAEQLGAQVTDIKDDQYEDFLLGQIMDSEKTGKTVSRAKIFNKLSSK' A
#
# COMPACT_ATOMS: atom_id res chain seq x y z
N MET A 1 -14.39 -3.49 6.47
CA MET A 1 -13.40 -4.58 6.59
C MET A 1 -12.03 -3.99 6.36
N GLY A 2 -11.09 -4.20 7.28
CA GLY A 2 -9.72 -3.73 7.17
C GLY A 2 -8.78 -4.89 6.81
N ALA A 3 -7.67 -4.58 6.14
CA ALA A 3 -6.62 -5.54 5.83
C ALA A 3 -5.35 -5.16 6.58
N ILE A 4 -4.55 -6.15 6.98
CA ILE A 4 -3.26 -5.96 7.65
C ILE A 4 -2.20 -6.57 6.75
N VAL A 5 -1.11 -5.83 6.52
CA VAL A 5 0.06 -6.33 5.80
C VAL A 5 1.18 -6.56 6.82
N ILE A 6 1.75 -7.77 6.83
CA ILE A 6 2.78 -8.17 7.79
C ILE A 6 4.01 -8.64 7.02
N LYS A 7 5.15 -7.96 7.23
CA LYS A 7 6.45 -8.39 6.70
C LYS A 7 7.16 -9.24 7.74
N ALA A 8 7.50 -10.46 7.38
CA ALA A 8 8.19 -11.40 8.25
C ALA A 8 9.11 -12.32 7.43
N ASP A 9 10.04 -13.01 8.10
CA ASP A 9 10.86 -14.03 7.46
C ASP A 9 10.04 -15.25 7.02
N ASN A 10 10.61 -16.10 6.15
CA ASN A 10 9.89 -17.25 5.60
C ASN A 10 9.35 -18.21 6.67
N ARG A 11 10.07 -18.35 7.80
CA ARG A 11 9.67 -19.24 8.89
C ARG A 11 8.44 -18.70 9.62
N SER A 12 8.46 -17.42 9.97
CA SER A 12 7.37 -16.75 10.68
C SER A 12 6.17 -16.55 9.76
N ARG A 13 6.39 -16.29 8.47
CA ARG A 13 5.31 -16.12 7.48
C ARG A 13 4.41 -17.35 7.39
N LYS A 14 5.00 -18.56 7.45
CA LYS A 14 4.24 -19.82 7.46
C LYS A 14 3.35 -19.94 8.70
N ILE A 15 3.90 -19.65 9.88
CA ILE A 15 3.17 -19.73 11.16
C ILE A 15 2.03 -18.71 11.17
N LEU A 16 2.30 -17.48 10.76
CA LEU A 16 1.30 -16.41 10.71
C LEU A 16 0.17 -16.72 9.72
N LYS A 17 0.50 -17.33 8.58
CA LYS A 17 -0.48 -17.79 7.60
C LYS A 17 -1.41 -18.86 8.19
N GLU A 18 -0.84 -19.90 8.80
CA GLU A 18 -1.63 -20.99 9.40
C GLU A 18 -2.56 -20.47 10.51
N LEU A 19 -2.07 -19.55 11.36
CA LEU A 19 -2.89 -18.91 12.39
C LEU A 19 -4.02 -18.05 11.80
N ALA A 20 -3.72 -17.22 10.80
CA ALA A 20 -4.71 -16.37 10.17
C ALA A 20 -5.81 -17.19 9.47
N GLU A 21 -5.44 -18.28 8.79
CA GLU A 21 -6.39 -19.21 8.18
C GLU A 21 -7.27 -19.90 9.24
N GLN A 22 -6.69 -20.32 10.37
CA GLN A 22 -7.44 -20.92 11.49
C GLN A 22 -8.43 -19.94 12.14
N LEU A 23 -8.10 -18.66 12.18
CA LEU A 23 -8.98 -17.61 12.67
C LEU A 23 -10.07 -17.22 11.65
N GLY A 24 -10.09 -17.85 10.47
CA GLY A 24 -11.08 -17.59 9.41
C GLY A 24 -10.77 -16.37 8.54
N ALA A 25 -9.53 -15.86 8.59
CA ALA A 25 -9.09 -14.76 7.72
C ALA A 25 -8.61 -15.29 6.36
N GLN A 26 -8.79 -14.48 5.32
CA GLN A 26 -8.26 -14.78 3.99
C GLN A 26 -6.81 -14.30 3.89
N VAL A 27 -5.87 -15.23 3.65
CA VAL A 27 -4.44 -14.92 3.51
C VAL A 27 -4.05 -14.89 2.04
N THR A 28 -3.38 -13.83 1.62
CA THR A 28 -2.80 -13.68 0.27
C THR A 28 -1.32 -13.35 0.41
N ASP A 29 -0.45 -14.10 -0.26
CA ASP A 29 0.97 -13.79 -0.33
C ASP A 29 1.17 -12.61 -1.30
N ILE A 30 1.81 -11.54 -0.82
CA ILE A 30 2.13 -10.33 -1.61
C ILE A 30 3.63 -10.37 -1.95
N LYS A 31 3.98 -10.08 -3.20
CA LYS A 31 5.38 -9.94 -3.64
C LYS A 31 5.93 -8.56 -3.24
N ASP A 32 7.25 -8.43 -3.13
CA ASP A 32 7.89 -7.16 -2.73
C ASP A 32 7.46 -5.98 -3.63
N ASP A 33 7.42 -6.14 -4.95
CA ASP A 33 6.97 -5.07 -5.88
C ASP A 33 5.53 -4.60 -5.57
N GLN A 34 4.64 -5.54 -5.27
CA GLN A 34 3.24 -5.25 -4.94
C GLN A 34 3.12 -4.56 -3.58
N TYR A 35 4.06 -4.84 -2.65
CA TYR A 35 4.12 -4.17 -1.36
C TYR A 35 4.59 -2.72 -1.51
N GLU A 36 5.60 -2.47 -2.35
CA GLU A 36 6.06 -1.11 -2.67
C GLU A 36 4.94 -0.28 -3.31
N ASP A 37 4.23 -0.86 -4.29
CA ASP A 37 3.08 -0.20 -4.92
C ASP A 37 1.98 0.14 -3.92
N PHE A 38 1.70 -0.76 -2.97
CA PHE A 38 0.70 -0.53 -1.92
C PHE A 38 1.11 0.63 -1.00
N LEU A 39 2.36 0.64 -0.53
CA LEU A 39 2.87 1.73 0.31
C LEU A 39 2.87 3.06 -0.43
N LEU A 40 3.30 3.06 -1.70
CA LEU A 40 3.27 4.26 -2.53
C LEU A 40 1.85 4.78 -2.69
N GLY A 41 0.88 3.90 -2.96
CA GLY A 41 -0.53 4.23 -3.03
C GLY A 41 -1.05 4.89 -1.75
N GLN A 42 -0.69 4.34 -0.58
CA GLN A 42 -1.07 4.92 0.71
C GLN A 42 -0.51 6.34 0.91
N ILE A 43 0.76 6.57 0.57
CA ILE A 43 1.39 7.89 0.67
C ILE A 43 0.73 8.87 -0.30
N MET A 44 0.44 8.42 -1.53
CA MET A 44 -0.25 9.24 -2.51
C MET A 44 -1.65 9.62 -2.05
N ASP A 45 -2.38 8.70 -1.43
CA ASP A 45 -3.71 8.97 -0.90
C ASP A 45 -3.67 9.90 0.32
N SER A 46 -2.65 9.82 1.19
CA SER A 46 -2.50 10.77 2.30
C SER A 46 -2.20 12.19 1.83
N GLU A 47 -1.46 12.34 0.72
CA GLU A 47 -1.10 13.64 0.15
C GLU A 47 -2.16 14.19 -0.82
N LYS A 48 -3.16 13.39 -1.21
CA LYS A 48 -4.22 13.83 -2.11
C LYS A 48 -5.07 14.93 -1.47
N THR A 49 -5.03 16.11 -2.08
CA THR A 49 -5.85 17.26 -1.65
C THR A 49 -7.32 17.18 -2.08
N GLY A 50 -7.71 16.18 -2.88
CA GLY A 50 -9.07 16.02 -3.41
C GLY A 50 -9.52 17.09 -4.42
N LYS A 51 -8.62 18.01 -4.81
CA LYS A 51 -8.95 19.14 -5.70
C LYS A 51 -8.56 18.82 -7.15
N THR A 52 -9.51 18.97 -8.07
CA THR A 52 -9.22 18.92 -9.51
C THR A 52 -8.47 20.19 -9.91
N VAL A 53 -7.24 20.04 -10.40
CA VAL A 53 -6.40 21.14 -10.86
C VAL A 53 -6.11 21.01 -12.35
N SER A 54 -6.10 22.13 -13.07
CA SER A 54 -5.76 22.14 -14.49
C SER A 54 -4.29 21.80 -14.70
N ARG A 55 -4.00 21.17 -15.85
CA ARG A 55 -2.63 20.81 -16.25
C ARG A 55 -1.69 22.02 -16.15
N ALA A 56 -2.09 23.17 -16.67
CA ALA A 56 -1.30 24.41 -16.61
C ALA A 56 -0.89 24.79 -15.18
N LYS A 57 -1.78 24.63 -14.19
CA LYS A 57 -1.50 24.94 -12.78
C LYS A 57 -0.48 23.99 -12.16
N ILE A 58 -0.49 22.71 -12.56
CA ILE A 58 0.51 21.73 -12.12
C ILE A 58 1.88 22.07 -12.71
N PHE A 59 1.94 22.28 -14.03
CA PHE A 59 3.22 22.53 -14.72
C PHE A 59 3.88 23.83 -14.26
N ASN A 60 3.11 24.89 -14.01
CA ASN A 60 3.66 26.14 -13.46
C ASN A 60 4.26 25.96 -12.05
N LYS A 61 3.70 25.05 -11.24
CA LYS A 61 4.21 24.76 -9.88
C LYS A 61 5.46 23.87 -9.92
N LEU A 62 5.57 23.00 -10.92
CA LEU A 62 6.75 22.14 -11.14
C LEU A 62 7.91 22.90 -11.78
N SER A 63 7.63 23.89 -12.63
CA SER A 63 8.66 24.69 -13.31
C SER A 63 9.24 25.81 -12.45
N SER A 64 8.62 26.14 -11.31
CA SER A 64 9.08 27.21 -10.42
C SER A 64 10.11 26.74 -9.38
N LYS A 65 10.81 25.64 -9.63
CA LYS A 65 11.79 25.06 -8.72
C LYS A 65 13.15 24.95 -9.39
#